data_AF-A0A7X2STJ7-F1
#
_entry.id   AF-A0A7X2STJ7-F1
#
_cell.length_a   1.000
_cell.length_b   1.000
_cell.length_c   1.000
_cell.angle_alpha   90.00
_cell.angle_beta   90.00
_cell.angle_gamma   90.00
#
_symmetry.space_group_name_H-M   'P 1'
#
loop_
_entity.id
_entity.type
_entity.pdbx_description
1 polymer ?
#
loop_
_entity_poly.entity_id
_entity_poly.type
_entity_poly.pdbx_seq_one_letter_code
_entity_poly.pdbx_strand_id
1 'polypeptide(L)'
;PQNTFSDSVDLKVDGTGFGGIGLPGDVSPESRFVRAAFSKLNSSKGTTVEEDITQFFHILGTVEQIKGVNKTGSGKEEYTVYSNCYDLNNKTLYYTTYENRQIMAVTLNKDKNGNKLVVYPFERKQIINQLN
;
A
#
# COMPACT_ATOMS: atom_id res chain seq x y z
N PRO A 1 23.71 9.91 -8.91
CA PRO A 1 24.66 8.85 -9.30
C PRO A 1 25.93 9.51 -9.84
N GLN A 2 27.10 8.88 -9.69
CA GLN A 2 28.34 9.40 -10.27
C GLN A 2 28.45 8.96 -11.73
N ASN A 3 28.83 9.86 -12.63
CA ASN A 3 29.13 9.52 -14.02
C ASN A 3 30.40 8.65 -14.07
N THR A 4 30.26 7.41 -14.55
CA THR A 4 31.35 6.43 -14.68
C THR A 4 31.55 5.99 -16.14
N PHE A 5 30.89 6.64 -17.10
CA PHE A 5 30.90 6.25 -18.51
C PHE A 5 32.14 6.78 -19.25
N SER A 6 32.43 8.08 -19.15
CA SER A 6 33.58 8.72 -19.79
C SER A 6 33.82 10.13 -19.22
N ASP A 7 35.08 10.52 -19.09
CA ASP A 7 35.48 11.89 -18.73
C ASP A 7 35.22 12.90 -19.87
N SER A 8 35.00 12.41 -21.10
CA SER A 8 34.76 13.25 -22.28
C SER A 8 33.28 13.63 -22.46
N VAL A 9 32.37 13.04 -21.68
CA VAL A 9 30.93 13.28 -21.78
C VAL A 9 30.36 13.59 -20.40
N ASP A 10 29.91 14.82 -20.18
CA ASP A 10 29.30 15.25 -18.93
C ASP A 10 27.82 14.80 -18.84
N LEU A 11 27.60 13.62 -18.26
CA LEU A 11 26.26 13.12 -17.95
C LEU A 11 25.78 13.69 -16.62
N LYS A 12 24.97 14.74 -16.70
CA LYS A 12 24.35 15.36 -15.52
C LYS A 12 23.18 14.54 -15.01
N VAL A 13 23.02 14.56 -13.68
CA VAL A 13 21.87 13.96 -13.02
C VAL A 13 20.75 14.99 -12.99
N ASP A 14 19.77 14.82 -13.87
CA ASP A 14 18.61 15.70 -13.94
C ASP A 14 17.50 15.16 -13.02
N GLY A 15 17.59 15.48 -11.72
CA GLY A 15 16.52 15.22 -10.73
C GLY A 15 16.93 14.38 -9.51
N THR A 16 15.93 13.82 -8.81
CA THR A 16 16.09 12.95 -7.63
C THR A 16 15.42 11.58 -7.87
N GLY A 17 15.58 10.63 -6.94
CA GLY A 17 14.97 9.29 -7.05
C GLY A 17 15.85 8.21 -7.72
N PHE A 18 17.03 8.59 -8.23
CA PHE A 18 17.96 7.66 -8.87
C PHE A 18 18.56 6.60 -7.93
N GLY A 19 18.42 6.74 -6.61
CA GLY A 19 18.93 5.77 -5.63
C GLY A 19 18.21 4.41 -5.66
N GLY A 20 17.02 4.34 -6.29
CA GLY A 20 16.25 3.11 -6.46
C GLY A 20 16.37 2.46 -7.84
N ILE A 21 17.27 2.92 -8.73
CA ILE A 21 17.48 2.29 -10.04
C ILE A 21 17.80 0.81 -9.84
N GLY A 22 17.07 -0.06 -10.55
CA GLY A 22 17.19 -1.52 -10.44
C GLY A 22 16.15 -2.17 -9.53
N LEU A 23 15.34 -1.39 -8.81
CA LEU A 23 14.19 -1.92 -8.07
C LEU A 23 13.19 -2.55 -9.07
N PRO A 24 12.78 -3.81 -8.88
CA PRO A 24 11.93 -4.49 -9.86
C PRO A 24 10.51 -3.91 -9.83
N GLY A 25 9.88 -3.76 -11.01
CA GLY A 25 8.57 -3.10 -11.17
C GLY A 25 7.39 -4.02 -11.48
N ASP A 26 7.63 -5.31 -11.74
CA ASP A 26 6.58 -6.27 -12.07
C ASP A 26 5.80 -6.75 -10.83
N VAL A 27 4.71 -7.50 -11.05
CA VAL A 27 3.78 -7.93 -9.98
C VAL A 27 4.08 -9.32 -9.41
N SER A 28 5.21 -9.94 -9.78
CA SER A 28 5.61 -11.23 -9.21
C SER A 28 5.76 -11.15 -7.69
N PRO A 29 5.58 -12.27 -6.97
CA PRO A 29 5.77 -12.32 -5.52
C PRO A 29 7.12 -11.76 -5.06
N GLU A 30 8.20 -12.10 -5.76
CA GLU A 30 9.57 -11.70 -5.44
C GLU A 30 9.75 -10.19 -5.62
N SER A 31 9.30 -9.65 -6.75
CA SER A 31 9.40 -8.21 -7.03
C SER A 31 8.57 -7.38 -6.05
N ARG A 32 7.36 -7.86 -5.71
CA ARG A 32 6.53 -7.24 -4.67
C ARG A 32 7.21 -7.29 -3.30
N PHE A 33 7.79 -8.43 -2.92
CA PHE A 33 8.52 -8.54 -1.65
C PHE A 33 9.66 -7.52 -1.57
N VAL A 34 10.49 -7.43 -2.61
CA VAL A 34 11.61 -6.48 -2.67
C VAL A 34 11.12 -5.03 -2.58
N ARG A 35 10.09 -4.64 -3.33
CA ARG A 35 9.52 -3.28 -3.27
C ARG A 35 8.92 -2.96 -1.90
N ALA A 36 8.12 -3.85 -1.33
CA ALA A 36 7.52 -3.62 0.00
C ALA A 36 8.60 -3.49 1.08
N ALA A 37 9.61 -4.37 1.07
CA ALA A 37 10.72 -4.31 2.02
C ALA A 37 11.54 -3.02 1.85
N PHE A 38 11.88 -2.66 0.61
CA PHE A 38 12.60 -1.41 0.32
C PHE A 38 11.81 -0.18 0.79
N SER A 39 10.53 -0.08 0.43
CA SER A 39 9.65 1.03 0.84
C SER A 39 9.54 1.11 2.36
N LYS A 40 9.32 -0.02 3.06
CA LYS A 40 9.21 -0.06 4.52
C LYS A 40 10.50 0.34 5.24
N LEU A 41 11.66 -0.10 4.73
CA LEU A 41 12.94 0.16 5.40
C LEU A 41 13.44 1.60 5.18
N ASN A 42 12.97 2.26 4.12
CA ASN A 42 13.34 3.63 3.77
C ASN A 42 12.21 4.65 4.02
N SER A 43 11.05 4.23 4.52
CA SER A 43 9.96 5.13 4.89
C SER A 43 10.22 5.80 6.23
N SER A 44 9.85 7.07 6.35
CA SER A 44 9.79 7.77 7.64
C SER A 44 8.66 7.25 8.50
N LYS A 45 8.89 7.19 9.81
CA LYS A 45 7.87 6.93 10.83
C LYS A 45 7.02 8.18 11.05
N GLY A 46 5.71 8.01 11.23
CA GLY A 46 4.81 9.08 11.63
C GLY A 46 5.01 9.49 13.10
N THR A 47 4.41 10.62 13.44
CA THR A 47 4.31 11.15 14.80
C THR A 47 2.95 10.83 15.44
N THR A 48 1.94 10.54 14.63
CA THR A 48 0.59 10.14 15.05
C THR A 48 0.21 8.76 14.49
N VAL A 49 -0.84 8.16 15.07
CA VAL A 49 -1.40 6.89 14.59
C VAL A 49 -1.90 7.04 13.16
N GLU A 50 -2.55 8.16 12.84
CA GLU A 50 -3.07 8.45 11.50
C GLU A 50 -1.96 8.59 10.46
N GLU A 51 -0.83 9.20 10.82
CA GLU A 51 0.35 9.28 9.96
C GLU A 51 0.97 7.90 9.71
N ASP A 52 1.10 7.07 10.76
CA ASP A 52 1.61 5.70 10.63
C ASP A 52 0.69 4.84 9.75
N ILE A 53 -0.63 4.94 9.92
CA ILE A 53 -1.61 4.24 9.07
C ILE A 53 -1.50 4.72 7.62
N THR A 54 -1.41 6.04 7.41
CA THR A 54 -1.25 6.62 6.07
C THR A 54 0.00 6.09 5.39
N GLN A 55 1.13 6.06 6.10
CA GLN A 55 2.39 5.50 5.58
C GLN A 55 2.29 4.01 5.30
N PHE A 56 1.61 3.25 6.16
CA PHE A 56 1.38 1.83 5.95
C PHE A 56 0.64 1.57 4.63
N PHE A 57 -0.42 2.32 4.35
CA PHE A 57 -1.15 2.20 3.08
C PHE A 57 -0.34 2.68 1.87
N HIS A 58 0.53 3.70 2.01
CA HIS A 58 1.46 4.08 0.94
C HIS A 58 2.47 2.97 0.63
N ILE A 59 3.01 2.28 1.64
CA ILE A 59 3.90 1.13 1.46
C ILE A 59 3.17 0.00 0.72
N LEU A 60 1.94 -0.34 1.12
CA LEU A 60 1.16 -1.35 0.39
C LEU A 60 0.80 -0.91 -1.04
N GLY A 61 0.62 0.39 -1.27
CA GLY A 61 0.38 0.96 -2.59
C GLY A 61 1.52 0.71 -3.58
N THR A 62 2.76 0.49 -3.13
CA THR A 62 3.88 0.18 -4.04
C THR A 62 3.81 -1.24 -4.62
N VAL A 63 2.93 -2.08 -4.07
CA VAL A 63 2.76 -3.49 -4.44
C VAL A 63 1.31 -3.86 -4.74
N GLU A 64 0.43 -2.86 -4.88
CA GLU A 64 -0.96 -3.09 -5.28
C GLU A 64 -1.04 -3.63 -6.72
N GLN A 65 -1.91 -4.61 -6.94
CA GLN A 65 -2.19 -5.12 -8.28
C GLN A 65 -3.43 -4.41 -8.85
N ILE A 66 -3.25 -3.74 -9.97
CA ILE A 66 -4.30 -3.02 -10.71
C ILE A 66 -5.04 -4.02 -11.60
N LYS A 67 -6.38 -3.94 -11.67
CA LYS A 67 -7.18 -4.78 -12.59
C LYS A 67 -6.63 -4.66 -14.02
N GLY A 68 -6.48 -5.81 -14.67
CA GLY A 68 -5.97 -5.91 -16.05
C GLY A 68 -4.44 -6.06 -16.17
N VAL A 69 -3.64 -5.78 -15.14
CA VAL A 69 -2.17 -5.92 -15.18
C VAL A 69 -1.74 -7.39 -15.08
N ASN A 70 -2.48 -8.21 -14.35
CA ASN A 70 -2.20 -9.62 -14.14
C ASN A 70 -3.43 -10.48 -14.42
N LYS A 71 -3.23 -11.62 -15.09
CA LYS A 71 -4.26 -12.62 -15.35
C LYS A 71 -3.73 -13.99 -14.99
N THR A 72 -4.55 -14.77 -14.29
CA THR A 72 -4.30 -16.18 -14.02
C THR A 72 -4.26 -16.99 -15.32
N GLY A 73 -3.75 -18.22 -15.29
CA GLY A 73 -3.81 -19.14 -16.43
C GLY A 73 -5.24 -19.42 -16.95
N SER A 74 -6.27 -19.15 -16.14
CA SER A 74 -7.68 -19.23 -16.53
C SER A 74 -8.25 -17.94 -17.16
N GLY A 75 -7.43 -16.90 -17.34
CA GLY A 75 -7.83 -15.60 -17.88
C GLY A 75 -8.49 -14.66 -16.87
N LYS A 76 -8.74 -15.11 -15.64
CA LYS A 76 -9.27 -14.25 -14.56
C LYS A 76 -8.23 -13.23 -14.11
N GLU A 77 -8.64 -12.00 -13.92
CA GLU A 77 -7.78 -10.93 -13.41
C GLU A 77 -7.41 -11.17 -11.95
N GLU A 78 -6.13 -10.99 -11.64
CA GLU A 78 -5.64 -10.90 -10.28
C GLU A 78 -5.42 -9.43 -9.95
N TYR A 79 -5.98 -8.98 -8.83
CA TYR A 79 -5.90 -7.59 -8.38
C TYR A 79 -5.99 -7.53 -6.85
N THR A 80 -5.55 -6.41 -6.26
CA THR A 80 -5.68 -6.19 -4.82
C THR A 80 -7.15 -5.95 -4.47
N VAL A 81 -7.84 -6.94 -3.92
CA VAL A 81 -9.27 -6.84 -3.59
C VAL A 81 -9.53 -5.85 -2.44
N TYR A 82 -8.67 -5.87 -1.42
CA TYR A 82 -8.67 -4.96 -0.29
C TYR A 82 -7.27 -4.91 0.33
N SER A 83 -6.99 -3.85 1.09
CA SER A 83 -5.77 -3.69 1.89
C SER A 83 -6.17 -3.39 3.33
N ASN A 84 -5.42 -3.91 4.31
CA ASN A 84 -5.73 -3.68 5.72
C ASN A 84 -4.49 -3.40 6.57
N CYS A 85 -4.71 -2.73 7.70
CA CYS A 85 -3.73 -2.39 8.71
C CYS A 85 -4.35 -2.63 10.09
N TYR A 86 -3.63 -3.30 10.98
CA TYR A 86 -4.09 -3.51 12.36
C TYR A 86 -3.26 -2.64 13.30
N ASP A 87 -3.93 -1.70 13.98
CA ASP A 87 -3.38 -1.06 15.17
C ASP A 87 -3.63 -1.97 16.37
N LEU A 88 -2.56 -2.60 16.85
CA LEU A 88 -2.61 -3.55 17.98
C LEU A 88 -2.77 -2.87 19.34
N ASN A 89 -2.37 -1.59 19.46
CA ASN A 89 -2.51 -0.83 20.70
C ASN A 89 -3.96 -0.42 20.92
N ASN A 90 -4.58 0.16 19.89
CA ASN A 90 -5.96 0.60 19.94
C ASN A 90 -6.97 -0.51 19.56
N LYS A 91 -6.47 -1.66 19.08
CA LYS A 91 -7.28 -2.82 18.64
C LYS A 91 -8.24 -2.42 17.52
N THR A 92 -7.75 -1.62 16.59
CA THR A 92 -8.52 -1.11 15.45
C THR A 92 -8.01 -1.72 14.16
N LEU A 93 -8.93 -2.29 13.39
CA LEU A 93 -8.71 -2.71 12.01
C LEU A 93 -9.04 -1.55 11.09
N TYR A 94 -8.05 -1.10 10.32
CA TYR A 94 -8.22 -0.14 9.23
C TYR A 94 -8.21 -0.89 7.90
N TYR A 95 -9.08 -0.54 6.96
CA TYR A 95 -9.10 -1.17 5.64
C TYR A 95 -9.54 -0.21 4.54
N THR A 96 -9.10 -0.50 3.32
CA THR A 96 -9.62 0.04 2.06
C THR A 96 -10.03 -1.12 1.16
N THR A 97 -10.96 -0.89 0.23
CA THR A 97 -11.29 -1.87 -0.82
C THR A 97 -10.78 -1.36 -2.16
N TYR A 98 -10.71 -2.23 -3.17
CA TYR A 98 -10.34 -1.79 -4.53
C TYR A 98 -11.27 -0.68 -5.03
N GLU A 99 -12.56 -0.79 -4.71
CA GLU A 99 -13.59 0.15 -5.16
C GLU A 99 -13.74 1.39 -4.25
N ASN A 100 -13.24 1.34 -3.02
CA ASN A 100 -13.27 2.46 -2.08
C ASN A 100 -11.90 2.69 -1.43
N ARG A 101 -11.23 3.77 -1.85
CA ARG A 101 -9.94 4.19 -1.29
C ARG A 101 -10.04 4.95 0.04
N GLN A 102 -11.23 5.29 0.52
CA GLN A 102 -11.35 5.85 1.87
C GLN A 102 -10.99 4.78 2.91
N ILE A 103 -10.15 5.15 3.88
CA ILE A 103 -9.78 4.28 4.99
C ILE A 103 -10.99 4.17 5.94
N MET A 104 -11.48 2.94 6.10
CA MET A 104 -12.53 2.56 7.03
C MET A 104 -11.91 1.97 8.29
N ALA A 105 -12.55 2.14 9.46
CA ALA A 105 -12.02 1.66 10.74
C ALA A 105 -13.07 0.83 11.51
N VAL A 106 -12.63 -0.27 12.11
CA VAL A 106 -13.42 -1.11 13.01
C VAL A 106 -12.61 -1.35 14.28
N THR A 107 -13.03 -0.74 15.38
CA THR A 107 -12.41 -0.96 16.69
C THR A 107 -13.06 -2.14 17.38
N LEU A 108 -12.24 -3.08 17.86
CA LEU A 108 -12.72 -4.23 18.61
C LEU A 108 -13.42 -3.73 19.88
N ASN A 109 -14.71 -4.05 19.99
CA ASN A 109 -15.51 -3.66 21.12
C ASN A 109 -14.99 -4.33 22.42
N LYS A 110 -15.06 -3.63 23.56
CA LYS A 110 -14.52 -4.14 24.83
C LYS A 110 -15.36 -5.28 25.42
N ASP A 111 -16.63 -5.38 25.04
CA ASP A 111 -17.52 -6.42 25.53
C ASP A 111 -17.28 -7.74 24.79
N LYS A 112 -16.35 -8.53 25.32
CA LYS A 112 -15.90 -9.81 24.77
C LYS A 112 -16.84 -10.98 25.10
N ASN A 113 -17.97 -10.71 25.77
CA ASN A 113 -18.88 -11.73 26.28
C ASN A 113 -20.06 -12.03 25.34
N GLY A 114 -20.04 -11.46 24.13
CA GLY A 114 -21.03 -11.77 23.10
C GLY A 114 -20.91 -13.21 22.60
N ASN A 115 -22.02 -13.93 22.56
CA ASN A 115 -22.12 -15.28 21.96
C ASN A 115 -22.48 -15.24 20.46
N LYS A 116 -22.39 -14.07 19.82
CA LYS A 116 -22.75 -13.85 18.42
C LYS A 116 -21.62 -13.15 17.68
N LEU A 117 -21.40 -13.58 16.44
CA LEU A 117 -20.49 -12.92 15.52
C LEU A 117 -21.05 -11.55 15.13
N VAL A 118 -20.26 -10.50 15.32
CA VAL A 118 -20.56 -9.16 14.80
C VAL A 118 -19.88 -9.02 13.44
N VAL A 119 -20.68 -8.71 12.42
CA VAL A 119 -20.22 -8.61 11.02
C VAL A 119 -20.37 -7.17 10.54
N TYR A 120 -19.28 -6.61 10.03
CA TYR A 120 -19.27 -5.31 9.36
C TYR A 120 -19.09 -5.56 7.86
N PRO A 121 -20.09 -5.28 7.02
CA PRO A 121 -19.95 -5.46 5.58
C PRO A 121 -18.92 -4.47 5.00
N PHE A 122 -18.22 -4.89 3.95
CA PHE A 122 -17.31 -3.99 3.24
C PHE A 122 -18.06 -2.89 2.51
N GLU A 123 -17.58 -1.66 2.66
CA GLU A 123 -17.96 -0.56 1.78
C GLU A 123 -17.22 -0.67 0.44
N ARG A 124 -17.98 -0.84 -0.64
CA ARG A 124 -17.48 -1.03 -2.01
C ARG A 124 -17.89 0.10 -2.95
N LYS A 125 -18.54 1.14 -2.44
CA LYS A 125 -18.77 2.38 -3.16
C LYS A 125 -17.68 3.36 -2.78
N GLN A 126 -17.04 3.98 -3.77
CA GLN A 126 -16.11 5.07 -3.52
C GLN A 126 -16.81 6.18 -2.74
N ILE A 127 -16.29 6.49 -1.56
CA ILE A 127 -16.74 7.65 -0.79
C ILE A 127 -15.86 8.83 -1.20
N ILE A 128 -16.52 9.91 -1.63
CA ILE A 128 -15.88 11.15 -2.07
C ILE A 128 -16.40 12.27 -1.18
N ASN A 129 -15.48 13.01 -0.54
CA ASN A 129 -15.83 14.23 0.17
C ASN A 129 -16.04 15.35 -0.87
N GLN A 130 -17.29 15.65 -1.18
CA GLN A 130 -17.65 16.74 -2.10
C GLN A 130 -17.53 18.07 -1.35
N LEU A 131 -16.59 18.93 -1.78
CA LEU A 131 -16.30 20.19 -1.09
C LEU A 131 -17.23 21.34 -1.52
N ASN A 132 -17.95 21.18 -2.62
CA ASN A 132 -18.88 22.16 -3.19
C ASN A 132 -20.01 21.52 -4.01
#